data_AF-B8A228-F1
#
_entry.id   AF-B8A228-F1
#
_cell.length_a   1.000
_cell.length_b   1.000
_cell.length_c   1.000
_cell.angle_alpha   90.00
_cell.angle_beta   90.00
_cell.angle_gamma   90.00
#
_symmetry.space_group_name_H-M   'P 1'
#
loop_
_entity.id
_entity.type
_entity.pdbx_description
1 polymer ?
#
loop_
_entity_poly.entity_id
_entity_poly.type
_entity_poly.pdbx_seq_one_letter_code
_entity_poly.pdbx_strand_id
1 'polypeptide(L)'
;MVHRARYNDGDDIPPLVIGVSAPQGSGKTTLVFALDYLFRVAGRNSATLSIDDFYLTAKEQNELRDRNPANALLEFRGNAGSHDLQLSVETLESLIKLTKEGMKMKVPRYDKSAFGGRGDRADPSVWPEVEGPLEVVLFEGWMLGFKPLPNEVVKEVDPQLEVVNKNLEAYSDAWDRFIQSWIVIKIREPGSVYQWRLQAEVAMRADGKPGMSDEEVMDFVSRYLPAYHAYLPTLYKEGPNGSNPDHLLVIDIDENRNPICGGSWDISCL
;
A
#
# COMPACT_ATOMS: atom_id res chain seq x y z
N MET A 1 -1.51 -22.83 8.51
CA MET A 1 -1.31 -24.12 7.81
C MET A 1 -2.22 -24.32 6.57
N VAL A 2 -3.26 -23.49 6.34
CA VAL A 2 -4.23 -23.69 5.24
C VAL A 2 -3.65 -23.50 3.83
N HIS A 3 -2.76 -22.52 3.60
CA HIS A 3 -2.17 -22.28 2.27
C HIS A 3 -1.37 -23.47 1.74
N ARG A 4 -0.39 -23.95 2.52
CA ARG A 4 0.48 -25.08 2.14
C ARG A 4 -0.28 -26.40 1.99
N ALA A 5 -1.35 -26.60 2.74
CA ALA A 5 -2.18 -27.81 2.68
C ALA A 5 -2.89 -28.01 1.33
N ARG A 6 -2.88 -27.01 0.44
CA ARG A 6 -3.42 -27.10 -0.92
C ARG A 6 -2.46 -27.76 -1.91
N TYR A 7 -1.22 -27.99 -1.51
CA TYR A 7 -0.15 -28.51 -2.35
C TYR A 7 0.27 -29.90 -1.87
N ASN A 8 0.68 -30.75 -2.81
CA ASN A 8 1.17 -32.09 -2.50
C ASN A 8 2.64 -32.06 -2.09
N ASP A 9 3.11 -33.14 -1.48
CA ASP A 9 4.52 -33.30 -1.18
C ASP A 9 5.35 -33.26 -2.48
N GLY A 10 6.35 -32.36 -2.51
CA GLY A 10 7.24 -32.16 -3.66
C GLY A 10 6.80 -31.06 -4.64
N ASP A 11 5.61 -30.46 -4.45
CA ASP A 11 5.18 -29.29 -5.23
C ASP A 11 6.01 -28.05 -4.86
N ASP A 12 6.31 -27.22 -5.87
CA ASP A 12 6.83 -25.87 -5.65
C ASP A 12 5.71 -24.98 -5.10
N ILE A 13 5.76 -24.68 -3.80
CA ILE A 13 4.72 -23.89 -3.14
C ILE A 13 5.03 -22.40 -3.30
N PRO A 14 4.20 -21.61 -4.01
CA PRO A 14 4.37 -20.16 -4.08
C PRO A 14 4.12 -19.50 -2.71
N PRO A 15 4.78 -18.38 -2.39
CA PRO A 15 4.48 -17.63 -1.18
C PRO A 15 3.02 -17.18 -1.15
N LEU A 16 2.44 -17.10 0.04
CA LEU A 16 1.16 -16.45 0.24
C LEU A 16 1.35 -14.93 0.11
N VAL A 17 0.59 -14.26 -0.75
CA VAL A 17 0.60 -12.80 -0.82
C VAL A 17 -0.49 -12.26 0.11
N ILE A 18 -0.06 -11.45 1.08
CA ILE A 18 -0.94 -10.78 2.04
C ILE A 18 -0.95 -9.29 1.72
N GLY A 19 -2.12 -8.78 1.36
CA GLY A 19 -2.37 -7.36 1.12
C GLY A 19 -2.64 -6.62 2.43
N VAL A 20 -1.94 -5.53 2.68
CA VAL A 20 -2.17 -4.65 3.83
C VAL A 20 -2.67 -3.29 3.33
N SER A 21 -3.98 -3.05 3.48
CA SER A 21 -4.61 -1.78 3.11
C SER A 21 -4.79 -0.90 4.34
N ALA A 22 -4.15 0.26 4.35
CA ALA A 22 -4.11 1.10 5.55
C ALA A 22 -3.83 2.58 5.23
N PRO A 23 -4.63 3.54 5.76
CA PRO A 23 -4.40 4.96 5.54
C PRO A 23 -3.00 5.45 5.94
N GLN A 24 -2.51 6.56 5.37
CA GLN A 24 -1.18 7.05 5.73
C GLN A 24 -1.11 7.43 7.21
N GLY A 25 0.02 7.11 7.85
CA GLY A 25 0.23 7.41 9.27
C GLY A 25 -0.47 6.46 10.25
N SER A 26 -1.25 5.47 9.78
CA SER A 26 -1.94 4.47 10.62
C SER A 26 -1.02 3.43 11.28
N GLY A 27 0.27 3.38 10.91
CA GLY A 27 1.23 2.39 11.43
C GLY A 27 1.49 1.19 10.52
N LYS A 28 1.00 1.21 9.27
CA LYS A 28 1.14 0.11 8.29
C LYS A 28 2.59 -0.38 8.11
N THR A 29 3.55 0.53 7.98
CA THR A 29 4.97 0.17 7.83
C THR A 29 5.52 -0.51 9.08
N THR A 30 5.09 -0.07 10.27
CA THR A 30 5.44 -0.70 11.54
C THR A 30 4.86 -2.11 11.65
N LEU A 31 3.60 -2.31 11.25
CA LEU A 31 2.96 -3.62 11.20
C LEU A 31 3.70 -4.58 10.26
N VAL A 32 3.98 -4.15 9.03
CA VAL A 32 4.69 -4.97 8.04
C VAL A 32 6.10 -5.32 8.52
N PHE A 33 6.81 -4.37 9.13
CA PHE A 33 8.12 -4.64 9.73
C PHE A 33 8.04 -5.67 10.86
N ALA A 34 7.04 -5.57 11.74
CA ALA A 34 6.85 -6.53 12.83
C ALA A 34 6.53 -7.93 12.29
N LEU A 35 5.67 -8.04 11.28
CA LEU A 35 5.34 -9.31 10.64
C LEU A 35 6.58 -9.93 9.98
N ASP A 36 7.32 -9.15 9.19
CA ASP A 36 8.57 -9.60 8.56
C ASP A 36 9.60 -10.09 9.60
N TYR A 37 9.75 -9.36 10.71
CA TYR A 37 10.59 -9.79 11.82
C TYR A 37 10.14 -11.12 12.43
N LEU A 38 8.83 -11.31 12.63
CA LEU A 38 8.28 -12.56 13.18
C LEU A 38 8.50 -13.76 12.25
N PHE A 39 8.37 -13.57 10.92
CA PHE A 39 8.71 -14.62 9.95
C PHE A 39 10.19 -15.00 10.04
N ARG A 40 11.09 -14.01 10.08
CA ARG A 40 12.54 -14.26 10.22
C ARG A 40 12.88 -15.01 11.50
N VAL A 41 12.31 -14.61 12.65
CA VAL A 41 12.53 -15.30 13.93
C VAL A 41 11.98 -16.73 13.91
N ALA A 42 10.92 -16.99 13.15
CA ALA A 42 10.37 -18.33 12.94
C ALA A 42 11.15 -19.17 11.91
N GLY A 43 12.30 -18.69 11.41
CA GLY A 43 13.11 -19.40 10.41
C GLY A 43 12.47 -19.44 9.03
N ARG A 44 11.65 -18.44 8.70
CA ARG A 44 10.91 -18.35 7.43
C ARG A 44 11.29 -17.08 6.68
N ASN A 45 11.42 -17.17 5.36
CA ASN A 45 11.70 -15.99 4.53
C ASN A 45 10.40 -15.28 4.14
N SER A 46 10.44 -13.95 4.24
CA SER A 46 9.39 -13.04 3.79
C SER A 46 9.97 -11.99 2.85
N ALA A 47 9.14 -11.47 1.97
CA ALA A 47 9.44 -10.26 1.20
C ALA A 47 8.43 -9.17 1.53
N THR A 48 8.89 -7.93 1.66
CA THR A 48 8.03 -6.76 1.88
C THR A 48 8.04 -5.85 0.66
N LEU A 49 6.85 -5.49 0.18
CA LEU A 49 6.62 -4.59 -0.93
C LEU A 49 5.67 -3.47 -0.53
N SER A 50 6.02 -2.23 -0.90
CA SER A 50 5.11 -1.09 -0.79
C SER A 50 4.62 -0.69 -2.17
N ILE A 51 3.36 -0.25 -2.30
CA ILE A 51 2.90 0.38 -3.55
C ILE A 51 3.73 1.62 -3.89
N ASP A 52 4.25 2.30 -2.87
CA ASP A 52 5.08 3.50 -3.04
C ASP A 52 6.43 3.18 -3.71
N ASP A 53 6.90 1.93 -3.66
CA ASP A 53 8.11 1.48 -4.37
C ASP A 53 7.92 1.47 -5.90
N PHE A 54 6.66 1.48 -6.34
CA PHE A 54 6.27 1.45 -7.75
C PHE A 54 5.78 2.80 -8.26
N TYR A 55 6.05 3.91 -7.57
CA TYR A 55 5.80 5.21 -8.17
C TYR A 55 6.52 5.36 -9.52
N LEU A 56 5.90 6.14 -10.41
CA LEU A 56 6.51 6.58 -11.65
C LEU A 56 7.86 7.27 -11.38
N THR A 57 8.78 7.16 -12.33
CA THR A 57 10.02 7.95 -12.29
C THR A 57 9.70 9.45 -12.26
N ALA A 58 10.64 10.28 -11.81
CA ALA A 58 10.46 11.74 -11.79
C ALA A 58 10.06 12.28 -13.17
N LYS A 59 10.64 11.72 -14.24
CA LYS A 59 10.30 12.05 -15.62
C LYS A 59 8.85 11.72 -15.95
N GLU A 60 8.42 10.49 -15.72
CA GLU A 60 7.06 10.02 -16.03
C GLU A 60 6.00 10.73 -15.17
N GLN A 61 6.32 11.06 -13.91
CA GLN A 61 5.45 11.85 -13.04
C GLN A 61 5.26 13.28 -13.58
N ASN A 62 6.33 13.91 -14.12
CA ASN A 62 6.20 15.20 -14.80
C ASN A 62 5.31 15.08 -16.05
N GLU A 63 5.47 14.03 -16.84
CA GLU A 63 4.61 13.77 -18.02
C GLU A 63 3.15 13.51 -17.63
N LEU A 64 2.89 12.85 -16.49
CA LEU A 64 1.54 12.68 -15.94
C LEU A 64 0.93 14.02 -15.54
N ARG A 65 1.67 14.86 -14.81
CA ARG A 65 1.24 16.21 -14.44
C ARG A 65 0.94 17.05 -15.68
N ASP A 66 1.84 17.07 -16.65
CA ASP A 66 1.74 17.94 -17.83
C ASP A 66 0.54 17.56 -18.72
N ARG A 67 0.13 16.28 -18.71
CA ARG A 67 -1.10 15.82 -19.36
C ARG A 67 -2.38 16.14 -18.58
N ASN A 68 -2.26 16.49 -17.30
CA ASN A 68 -3.38 16.77 -16.39
C ASN A 68 -3.20 18.11 -15.65
N PRO A 69 -2.99 19.24 -16.36
CA PRO A 69 -2.55 20.50 -15.75
C PRO A 69 -3.56 21.14 -14.78
N ALA A 70 -4.83 20.74 -14.83
CA ALA A 70 -5.89 21.21 -13.94
C ALA A 70 -6.25 20.21 -12.83
N ASN A 71 -5.49 19.11 -12.69
CA ASN A 71 -5.75 18.07 -11.69
C ASN A 71 -4.63 18.03 -10.64
N ALA A 72 -4.84 18.72 -9.52
CA ALA A 72 -3.90 18.77 -8.40
C ALA A 72 -3.66 17.41 -7.75
N LEU A 73 -4.60 16.46 -7.88
CA LEU A 73 -4.49 15.11 -7.33
C LEU A 73 -3.45 14.24 -8.08
N LEU A 74 -3.12 14.62 -9.32
CA LEU A 74 -2.13 13.95 -10.18
C LEU A 74 -0.83 14.75 -10.35
N GLU A 75 -0.73 15.92 -9.72
CA GLU A 75 0.45 16.80 -9.83
C GLU A 75 1.70 16.13 -9.24
N PHE A 76 1.54 15.40 -8.13
CA PHE A 76 2.61 14.67 -7.46
C PHE A 76 2.28 13.18 -7.33
N ARG A 77 3.31 12.39 -6.99
CA ARG A 77 3.17 10.96 -6.71
C ARG A 77 2.17 10.73 -5.55
N GLY A 78 1.27 9.77 -5.70
CA GLY A 78 0.29 9.45 -4.68
C GLY A 78 -0.88 8.63 -5.21
N ASN A 79 -1.78 9.30 -5.92
CA ASN A 79 -3.07 8.77 -6.37
C ASN A 79 -2.96 7.77 -7.53
N ALA A 80 -4.06 7.07 -7.81
CA ALA A 80 -4.15 6.18 -8.97
C ALA A 80 -3.78 6.92 -10.26
N GLY A 81 -2.83 6.34 -10.99
CA GLY A 81 -2.19 6.91 -12.18
C GLY A 81 -0.71 7.23 -11.98
N SER A 82 -0.24 7.42 -10.75
CA SER A 82 1.15 7.76 -10.46
C SER A 82 2.07 6.56 -10.21
N HIS A 83 1.67 5.35 -10.62
CA HIS A 83 2.46 4.13 -10.42
C HIS A 83 2.82 3.47 -11.75
N ASP A 84 4.02 2.91 -11.82
CA ASP A 84 4.46 2.00 -12.88
C ASP A 84 3.86 0.61 -12.63
N LEU A 85 2.65 0.40 -13.15
CA LEU A 85 1.91 -0.84 -12.95
C LEU A 85 2.63 -2.03 -13.59
N GLN A 86 3.31 -1.84 -14.72
CA GLN A 86 4.05 -2.91 -15.38
C GLN A 86 5.18 -3.42 -14.48
N LEU A 87 6.02 -2.52 -13.95
CA LEU A 87 7.08 -2.89 -13.01
C LEU A 87 6.51 -3.61 -11.78
N SER A 88 5.37 -3.15 -11.26
CA SER A 88 4.74 -3.77 -10.09
C SER A 88 4.28 -5.21 -10.37
N VAL A 89 3.67 -5.45 -11.53
CA VAL A 89 3.21 -6.79 -11.95
C VAL A 89 4.41 -7.71 -12.17
N GLU A 90 5.43 -7.28 -12.90
CA GLU A 90 6.64 -8.07 -13.14
C GLU A 90 7.36 -8.43 -11.83
N THR A 91 7.37 -7.51 -10.86
CA THR A 91 7.94 -7.74 -9.53
C THR A 91 7.14 -8.78 -8.75
N LEU A 92 5.81 -8.66 -8.68
CA LEU A 92 4.94 -9.61 -7.99
C LEU A 92 5.01 -11.00 -8.64
N GLU A 93 4.97 -11.08 -9.98
CA GLU A 93 5.11 -12.33 -10.72
C GLU A 93 6.45 -13.02 -10.51
N SER A 94 7.51 -12.25 -10.29
CA SER A 94 8.83 -12.78 -9.97
C SER A 94 8.90 -13.29 -8.53
N LEU A 95 8.40 -12.51 -7.56
CA LEU A 95 8.41 -12.90 -6.15
C LEU A 95 7.64 -14.20 -5.89
N ILE A 96 6.49 -14.40 -6.53
CA ILE A 96 5.70 -15.64 -6.34
C ILE A 96 6.40 -16.87 -6.93
N LYS A 97 7.48 -16.71 -7.71
CA LYS A 97 8.29 -17.79 -8.27
C LYS A 97 9.54 -18.09 -7.46
N LEU A 98 9.85 -17.34 -6.39
CA LEU A 98 10.98 -17.62 -5.48
C LEU A 98 10.62 -18.76 -4.53
N THR A 99 10.43 -19.96 -5.06
CA THR A 99 9.96 -21.15 -4.33
C THR A 99 11.08 -22.08 -3.86
N LYS A 100 12.35 -21.78 -4.17
CA LYS A 100 13.51 -22.63 -3.88
C LYS A 100 14.66 -21.84 -3.27
N GLU A 101 15.48 -22.54 -2.49
CA GLU A 101 16.76 -22.02 -1.98
C GLU A 101 17.68 -21.60 -3.12
N GLY A 102 18.45 -20.53 -2.92
CA GLY A 102 19.38 -19.98 -3.91
C GLY A 102 18.72 -19.14 -5.01
N MET A 103 17.38 -19.14 -5.15
CA MET A 103 16.68 -18.18 -6.01
C MET A 103 16.70 -16.80 -5.36
N LYS A 104 17.23 -15.81 -6.08
CA LYS A 104 17.39 -14.44 -5.59
C LYS A 104 16.83 -13.43 -6.59
N MET A 105 16.28 -12.32 -6.09
CA MET A 105 15.94 -11.17 -6.92
C MET A 105 16.11 -9.87 -6.16
N LYS A 106 16.36 -8.78 -6.89
CA LYS A 106 16.30 -7.43 -6.32
C LYS A 106 14.87 -6.91 -6.34
N VAL A 107 14.50 -6.17 -5.30
CA VAL A 107 13.16 -5.61 -5.13
C VAL A 107 13.19 -4.10 -5.30
N PRO A 108 12.36 -3.50 -6.18
CA PRO A 108 12.33 -2.06 -6.41
C PRO A 108 12.21 -1.23 -5.14
N ARG A 109 12.87 -0.08 -5.13
CA ARG A 109 12.74 0.94 -4.08
C ARG A 109 12.57 2.31 -4.70
N TYR A 110 11.82 3.16 -4.01
CA TYR A 110 11.63 4.55 -4.40
C TYR A 110 12.34 5.49 -3.42
N ASP A 111 13.18 6.38 -3.95
CA ASP A 111 13.81 7.43 -3.14
C ASP A 111 12.89 8.65 -3.11
N LYS A 112 12.14 8.80 -2.02
CA LYS A 112 11.24 9.94 -1.80
C LYS A 112 11.96 11.27 -1.61
N SER A 113 13.27 11.26 -1.33
CA SER A 113 14.09 12.45 -1.08
C SER A 113 14.73 13.02 -2.34
N ALA A 114 14.86 12.20 -3.39
CA ALA A 114 15.40 12.63 -4.68
C ALA A 114 14.63 13.84 -5.26
N PHE A 115 15.30 14.62 -6.12
CA PHE A 115 14.73 15.81 -6.76
C PHE A 115 14.08 16.79 -5.77
N GLY A 116 14.73 17.02 -4.63
CA GLY A 116 14.23 17.93 -3.60
C GLY A 116 12.92 17.47 -2.95
N GLY A 117 12.77 16.16 -2.69
CA GLY A 117 11.57 15.59 -2.08
C GLY A 117 10.45 15.24 -3.06
N ARG A 118 10.61 15.56 -4.36
CA ARG A 118 9.68 15.13 -5.43
C ARG A 118 9.78 13.64 -5.73
N GLY A 119 10.92 13.06 -5.40
CA GLY A 119 11.20 11.64 -5.43
C GLY A 119 11.52 11.11 -6.83
N ASP A 120 12.19 9.97 -6.87
CA ASP A 120 12.45 9.20 -8.08
C ASP A 120 12.68 7.73 -7.73
N ARG A 121 12.63 6.86 -8.73
CA ARG A 121 12.99 5.46 -8.58
C ARG A 121 14.45 5.37 -8.14
N ALA A 122 14.71 4.62 -7.07
CA ALA A 122 16.07 4.41 -6.60
C ALA A 122 16.87 3.60 -7.63
N ASP A 123 18.19 3.82 -7.67
CA ASP A 123 19.08 3.06 -8.55
C ASP A 123 18.98 1.54 -8.26
N PRO A 124 18.83 0.66 -9.27
CA PRO A 124 18.76 -0.79 -9.05
C PRO A 124 19.98 -1.39 -8.32
N SER A 125 21.11 -0.70 -8.26
CA SER A 125 22.27 -1.10 -7.46
C SER A 125 21.98 -1.12 -5.95
N VAL A 126 21.11 -0.22 -5.46
CA VAL A 126 20.76 -0.09 -4.02
C VAL A 126 19.49 -0.85 -3.63
N TRP A 127 18.79 -1.47 -4.59
CA TRP A 127 17.63 -2.29 -4.31
C TRP A 127 18.02 -3.51 -3.45
N PRO A 128 17.28 -3.81 -2.37
CA PRO A 128 17.56 -4.96 -1.53
C PRO A 128 17.35 -6.25 -2.32
N GLU A 129 18.17 -7.26 -2.04
CA GLU A 129 18.00 -8.61 -2.54
C GLU A 129 17.13 -9.43 -1.56
N VAL A 130 16.19 -10.19 -2.10
CA VAL A 130 15.42 -11.21 -1.37
C VAL A 130 15.76 -12.59 -1.91
N GLU A 131 15.71 -13.59 -1.03
CA GLU A 131 16.07 -14.97 -1.34
C GLU A 131 14.94 -15.94 -0.98
N GLY A 132 14.71 -16.91 -1.87
CA GLY A 132 13.75 -17.98 -1.67
C GLY A 132 14.26 -19.11 -0.76
N PRO A 133 13.40 -20.05 -0.37
CA PRO A 133 11.96 -20.10 -0.65
C PRO A 133 11.21 -19.04 0.17
N LEU A 134 10.40 -18.21 -0.49
CA LEU A 134 9.54 -17.27 0.21
C LEU A 134 8.30 -17.98 0.76
N GLU A 135 7.99 -17.75 2.03
CA GLU A 135 6.73 -18.21 2.63
C GLU A 135 5.60 -17.21 2.40
N VAL A 136 5.95 -15.92 2.40
CA VAL A 136 4.99 -14.82 2.35
C VAL A 136 5.55 -13.62 1.58
N VAL A 137 4.67 -12.94 0.85
CA VAL A 137 4.90 -11.58 0.36
C VAL A 137 3.93 -10.66 1.07
N LEU A 138 4.45 -9.70 1.84
CA LEU A 138 3.67 -8.66 2.50
C LEU A 138 3.61 -7.45 1.57
N PHE A 139 2.46 -7.25 0.92
CA PHE A 139 2.25 -6.18 -0.04
C PHE A 139 1.33 -5.11 0.54
N GLU A 140 1.84 -3.90 0.74
CA GLU A 140 1.17 -2.87 1.52
C GLU A 140 0.94 -1.58 0.74
N GLY A 141 -0.18 -0.91 0.99
CA GLY A 141 -0.48 0.36 0.34
C GLY A 141 -1.70 1.07 0.89
N TRP A 142 -1.71 2.40 0.75
CA TRP A 142 -2.77 3.24 1.31
C TRP A 142 -4.08 3.20 0.52
N MET A 143 -4.00 2.82 -0.75
CA MET A 143 -5.14 2.68 -1.69
C MET A 143 -5.31 1.24 -2.20
N LEU A 144 -4.59 0.28 -1.61
CA LEU A 144 -4.65 -1.13 -2.01
C LEU A 144 -6.07 -1.67 -1.73
N GLY A 145 -6.69 -2.37 -2.69
CA GLY A 145 -8.07 -2.84 -2.58
C GLY A 145 -9.16 -1.79 -2.83
N PHE A 146 -8.82 -0.55 -3.18
CA PHE A 146 -9.83 0.44 -3.59
C PHE A 146 -10.47 0.03 -4.92
N LYS A 147 -11.78 0.30 -5.04
CA LYS A 147 -12.57 0.00 -6.24
C LYS A 147 -12.96 1.28 -6.96
N PRO A 148 -12.94 1.31 -8.30
CA PRO A 148 -13.55 2.41 -9.05
C PRO A 148 -15.06 2.46 -8.76
N LEU A 149 -15.61 3.65 -8.72
CA LEU A 149 -17.02 3.93 -8.45
C LEU A 149 -17.68 4.62 -9.66
N PRO A 150 -19.01 4.72 -9.73
CA PRO A 150 -19.67 5.54 -10.76
C PRO A 150 -19.13 6.97 -10.76
N ASN A 151 -18.95 7.56 -11.95
CA ASN A 151 -18.32 8.87 -12.10
C ASN A 151 -19.09 9.97 -11.36
N GLU A 152 -20.41 9.88 -11.30
CA GLU A 152 -21.28 10.81 -10.57
C GLU A 152 -20.92 10.84 -9.08
N VAL A 153 -20.69 9.66 -8.47
CA VAL A 153 -20.37 9.54 -7.04
C VAL A 153 -19.01 10.16 -6.72
N VAL A 154 -17.98 9.91 -7.53
CA VAL A 154 -16.64 10.46 -7.24
C VAL A 154 -16.58 11.97 -7.51
N LYS A 155 -17.32 12.47 -8.51
CA LYS A 155 -17.36 13.89 -8.85
C LYS A 155 -18.14 14.72 -7.82
N GLU A 156 -19.10 14.11 -7.12
CA GLU A 156 -19.75 14.74 -5.96
C GLU A 156 -18.75 14.97 -4.80
N VAL A 157 -17.74 14.11 -4.65
CA VAL A 157 -16.67 14.28 -3.65
C VAL A 157 -15.65 15.31 -4.10
N ASP A 158 -15.06 15.12 -5.29
CA ASP A 158 -14.16 16.07 -5.95
C ASP A 158 -14.15 15.80 -7.47
N PRO A 159 -14.49 16.77 -8.34
CA PRO A 159 -14.48 16.59 -9.79
C PRO A 159 -13.16 16.06 -10.36
N GLN A 160 -12.03 16.34 -9.71
CA GLN A 160 -10.71 15.87 -10.13
C GLN A 160 -10.54 14.36 -9.96
N LEU A 161 -11.35 13.71 -9.12
CA LEU A 161 -11.33 12.25 -8.97
C LEU A 161 -11.80 11.51 -10.21
N GLU A 162 -12.48 12.13 -11.18
CA GLU A 162 -12.92 11.42 -12.40
C GLU A 162 -11.75 10.74 -13.12
N VAL A 163 -10.61 11.43 -13.24
CA VAL A 163 -9.41 10.86 -13.88
C VAL A 163 -8.74 9.83 -12.97
N VAL A 164 -8.65 10.10 -11.67
CA VAL A 164 -8.07 9.16 -10.68
C VAL A 164 -8.88 7.85 -10.66
N ASN A 165 -10.21 7.96 -10.65
CA ASN A 165 -11.16 6.86 -10.67
C ASN A 165 -11.01 6.02 -11.94
N LYS A 166 -10.83 6.68 -13.10
CA LYS A 166 -10.55 5.98 -14.36
C LYS A 166 -9.22 5.22 -14.31
N ASN A 167 -8.17 5.84 -13.78
CA ASN A 167 -6.87 5.18 -13.63
C ASN A 167 -6.94 3.98 -12.67
N LEU A 168 -7.77 4.06 -11.62
CA LEU A 168 -7.94 3.02 -10.61
C LEU A 168 -8.48 1.70 -11.19
N GLU A 169 -9.21 1.73 -12.32
CA GLU A 169 -9.72 0.52 -12.98
C GLU A 169 -8.61 -0.53 -13.27
N ALA A 170 -7.40 -0.08 -13.60
CA ALA A 170 -6.29 -0.97 -13.92
C ALA A 170 -5.62 -1.62 -12.68
N TYR A 171 -5.88 -1.11 -11.47
CA TYR A 171 -5.15 -1.49 -10.26
C TYR A 171 -5.60 -2.84 -9.72
N SER A 172 -6.87 -3.23 -9.93
CA SER A 172 -7.36 -4.56 -9.55
C SER A 172 -6.62 -5.67 -10.31
N ASP A 173 -6.42 -5.49 -11.62
CA ASP A 173 -5.68 -6.44 -12.45
C ASP A 173 -4.18 -6.37 -12.21
N ALA A 174 -3.65 -5.21 -11.81
CA ALA A 174 -2.24 -5.08 -11.49
C ALA A 174 -1.88 -5.70 -10.12
N TRP A 175 -2.73 -5.51 -9.11
CA TRP A 175 -2.39 -5.76 -7.70
C TRP A 175 -3.31 -6.77 -7.04
N ASP A 176 -4.61 -6.50 -6.98
CA ASP A 176 -5.57 -7.28 -6.18
C ASP A 176 -5.60 -8.76 -6.60
N ARG A 177 -5.43 -9.06 -7.91
CA ARG A 177 -5.36 -10.44 -8.42
C ARG A 177 -4.25 -11.29 -7.80
N PHE A 178 -3.20 -10.67 -7.28
CA PHE A 178 -2.10 -11.39 -6.64
C PHE A 178 -2.35 -11.68 -5.17
N ILE A 179 -3.35 -11.07 -4.52
CA ILE A 179 -3.50 -11.10 -3.08
C ILE A 179 -4.50 -12.19 -2.67
N GLN A 180 -4.07 -13.13 -1.83
CA GLN A 180 -4.94 -14.22 -1.35
C GLN A 180 -5.51 -13.98 0.06
N SER A 181 -4.94 -13.05 0.81
CA SER A 181 -5.41 -12.69 2.16
C SER A 181 -5.19 -11.22 2.41
N TRP A 182 -6.08 -10.61 3.18
CA TRP A 182 -6.15 -9.18 3.35
C TRP A 182 -6.13 -8.80 4.83
N ILE A 183 -5.37 -7.75 5.15
CA ILE A 183 -5.44 -7.02 6.40
C ILE A 183 -5.85 -5.60 6.06
N VAL A 184 -7.00 -5.15 6.58
CA VAL A 184 -7.52 -3.80 6.37
C VAL A 184 -7.49 -3.06 7.70
N ILE A 185 -6.72 -1.98 7.76
CA ILE A 185 -6.73 -1.06 8.91
C ILE A 185 -7.80 -0.02 8.67
N LYS A 186 -8.85 -0.10 9.48
CA LYS A 186 -10.02 0.77 9.39
C LYS A 186 -9.91 1.91 10.40
N ILE A 187 -10.07 3.13 9.89
CA ILE A 187 -10.07 4.35 10.70
C ILE A 187 -11.49 4.92 10.75
N ARG A 188 -11.84 5.59 11.85
CA ARG A 188 -13.17 6.22 11.99
C ARG A 188 -13.32 7.44 11.10
N GLU A 189 -12.33 8.32 11.13
CA GLU A 189 -12.37 9.63 10.47
C GLU A 189 -11.10 9.85 9.65
N PRO A 190 -11.19 10.06 8.32
CA PRO A 190 -10.03 10.35 7.47
C PRO A 190 -9.19 11.56 7.93
N GLY A 191 -9.79 12.51 8.66
CA GLY A 191 -9.10 13.66 9.23
C GLY A 191 -7.94 13.31 10.18
N SER A 192 -7.93 12.11 10.78
CA SER A 192 -6.81 11.63 11.60
C SER A 192 -5.49 11.53 10.83
N VAL A 193 -5.55 11.34 9.50
CA VAL A 193 -4.36 11.29 8.63
C VAL A 193 -3.57 12.59 8.69
N TYR A 194 -4.25 13.74 8.76
CA TYR A 194 -3.58 15.03 8.92
C TYR A 194 -2.78 15.10 10.22
N GLN A 195 -3.41 14.73 11.34
CA GLN A 195 -2.77 14.73 12.65
C GLN A 195 -1.58 13.78 12.70
N TRP A 196 -1.72 12.58 12.14
CA TRP A 196 -0.62 11.61 12.08
C TRP A 196 0.53 12.09 11.20
N ARG A 197 0.24 12.74 10.07
CA ARG A 197 1.30 13.29 9.22
C ARG A 197 2.01 14.44 9.92
N LEU A 198 1.26 15.34 10.57
CA LEU A 198 1.83 16.44 11.33
C LEU A 198 2.76 15.93 12.45
N GLN A 199 2.35 14.91 13.21
CA GLN A 199 3.19 14.27 14.22
C GLN A 199 4.50 13.72 13.64
N ALA A 200 4.46 13.08 12.47
CA ALA A 200 5.65 12.54 11.82
C ALA A 200 6.62 13.65 11.39
N GLU A 201 6.12 14.75 10.81
CA GLU A 201 6.96 15.89 10.41
C GLU A 201 7.53 16.64 11.61
N VAL A 202 6.76 16.77 12.71
CA VAL A 202 7.28 17.33 13.98
C VAL A 202 8.43 16.47 14.53
N ALA A 203 8.27 15.14 14.54
CA ALA A 203 9.33 14.24 14.99
C ALA A 203 10.58 14.32 14.10
N MET A 204 10.42 14.39 12.76
CA MET A 204 11.54 14.56 11.84
C MET A 204 12.29 15.89 12.06
N ARG A 205 11.56 16.99 12.26
CA ARG A 205 12.15 18.30 12.58
C ARG A 205 12.89 18.28 13.91
N ALA A 206 12.35 17.60 14.93
CA ALA A 206 13.00 17.43 16.23
C ALA A 206 14.32 16.64 16.12
N ASP A 207 14.40 15.69 15.20
CA ASP A 207 15.61 14.93 14.86
C ASP A 207 16.62 15.72 14.00
N GLY A 208 16.37 17.00 13.72
CA GLY A 208 17.24 17.87 12.91
C GLY A 208 17.20 17.56 11.42
N LYS A 209 16.22 16.79 10.95
CA LYS A 209 16.01 16.52 9.52
C LYS A 209 15.14 17.61 8.90
N PRO A 210 15.30 17.91 7.60
CA PRO A 210 14.33 18.74 6.89
C PRO A 210 12.95 18.08 6.96
N GLY A 211 11.92 18.89 7.17
CA GLY A 211 10.53 18.46 7.25
C GLY A 211 9.60 19.55 6.75
N MET A 212 8.38 19.18 6.40
CA MET A 212 7.37 20.09 5.87
C MET A 212 6.87 21.07 6.95
N SER A 213 6.49 22.27 6.51
CA SER A 213 5.68 23.19 7.31
C SER A 213 4.28 22.63 7.53
N ASP A 214 3.55 23.16 8.50
CA ASP A 214 2.19 22.69 8.80
C ASP A 214 1.22 22.95 7.62
N GLU A 215 1.49 24.00 6.82
CA GLU A 215 0.78 24.34 5.59
C GLU A 215 1.11 23.36 4.45
N GLU A 216 2.38 23.00 4.30
CA GLU A 216 2.83 21.99 3.34
C GLU A 216 2.27 20.60 3.70
N VAL A 217 2.17 20.27 4.99
CA VAL A 217 1.49 19.06 5.45
C VAL A 217 0.02 19.08 5.08
N MET A 218 -0.65 20.22 5.24
CA MET A 218 -2.06 20.35 4.88
C MET A 218 -2.27 20.19 3.37
N ASP A 219 -1.42 20.81 2.54
CA ASP A 219 -1.45 20.64 1.08
C ASP A 219 -1.14 19.20 0.67
N PHE A 220 -0.17 18.55 1.32
CA PHE A 220 0.14 17.15 1.07
C PHE A 220 -1.07 16.25 1.36
N VAL A 221 -1.67 16.38 2.55
CA VAL A 221 -2.77 15.52 3.00
C VAL A 221 -4.05 15.79 2.22
N SER A 222 -4.32 17.04 1.83
CA SER A 222 -5.52 17.41 1.06
C SER A 222 -5.62 16.66 -0.27
N ARG A 223 -4.50 16.23 -0.85
CA ARG A 223 -4.45 15.45 -2.10
C ARG A 223 -4.89 14.00 -1.95
N TYR A 224 -4.98 13.48 -0.73
CA TYR A 224 -5.41 12.10 -0.45
C TYR A 224 -6.81 12.03 0.16
N LEU A 225 -7.26 13.09 0.85
CA LEU A 225 -8.58 13.12 1.49
C LEU A 225 -9.75 12.86 0.52
N PRO A 226 -9.80 13.42 -0.71
CA PRO A 226 -10.86 13.09 -1.67
C PRO A 226 -10.95 11.59 -1.96
N ALA A 227 -9.80 10.93 -2.17
CA ALA A 227 -9.76 9.49 -2.40
C ALA A 227 -10.25 8.73 -1.15
N TYR A 228 -9.89 9.16 0.05
CA TYR A 228 -10.41 8.53 1.27
C TYR A 228 -11.92 8.67 1.41
N HIS A 229 -12.46 9.87 1.18
CA HIS A 229 -13.90 10.10 1.25
C HIS A 229 -14.68 9.31 0.20
N ALA A 230 -14.12 9.15 -1.01
CA ALA A 230 -14.75 8.37 -2.06
C ALA A 230 -14.67 6.86 -1.83
N TYR A 231 -13.48 6.32 -1.54
CA TYR A 231 -13.22 4.87 -1.69
C TYR A 231 -13.24 4.08 -0.38
N LEU A 232 -12.91 4.68 0.77
CA LEU A 232 -12.92 3.97 2.06
C LEU A 232 -14.31 3.44 2.44
N PRO A 233 -15.43 4.17 2.23
CA PRO A 233 -16.75 3.64 2.59
C PRO A 233 -17.04 2.29 1.92
N THR A 234 -16.74 2.17 0.63
CA THR A 234 -16.92 0.92 -0.12
C THR A 234 -15.95 -0.15 0.35
N LEU A 235 -14.66 0.18 0.51
CA LEU A 235 -13.65 -0.77 1.02
C LEU A 235 -14.06 -1.33 2.39
N TYR A 236 -14.54 -0.49 3.31
CA TYR A 236 -14.90 -0.92 4.66
C TYR A 236 -16.23 -1.69 4.73
N LYS A 237 -17.13 -1.44 3.78
CA LYS A 237 -18.41 -2.13 3.70
C LYS A 237 -18.32 -3.48 2.99
N GLU A 238 -17.55 -3.54 1.91
CA GLU A 238 -17.53 -4.69 1.00
C GLU A 238 -16.22 -5.47 1.02
N GLY A 239 -15.17 -4.90 1.59
CA GLY A 239 -13.81 -5.43 1.49
C GLY A 239 -13.14 -5.12 0.14
N PRO A 240 -11.85 -5.47 0.01
CA PRO A 240 -11.07 -5.35 -1.22
C PRO A 240 -11.71 -6.10 -2.40
N ASN A 241 -11.37 -5.72 -3.63
CA ASN A 241 -11.96 -6.34 -4.82
C ASN A 241 -11.65 -7.83 -4.92
N GLY A 242 -12.69 -8.66 -5.11
CA GLY A 242 -12.55 -10.12 -5.18
C GLY A 242 -12.06 -10.79 -3.90
N SER A 243 -12.00 -10.09 -2.76
CA SER A 243 -11.54 -10.67 -1.50
C SER A 243 -12.47 -11.78 -1.00
N ASN A 244 -11.87 -12.83 -0.42
CA ASN A 244 -12.61 -13.87 0.29
C ASN A 244 -12.82 -13.41 1.75
N PRO A 245 -14.07 -13.33 2.26
CA PRO A 245 -14.37 -12.98 3.64
C PRO A 245 -13.64 -13.84 4.69
N ASP A 246 -13.42 -15.13 4.42
CA ASP A 246 -12.70 -16.03 5.33
C ASP A 246 -11.21 -15.68 5.46
N HIS A 247 -10.68 -14.88 4.52
CA HIS A 247 -9.29 -14.48 4.42
C HIS A 247 -9.12 -12.95 4.55
N LEU A 248 -10.09 -12.28 5.16
CA LEU A 248 -10.09 -10.84 5.39
C LEU A 248 -10.09 -10.55 6.88
N LEU A 249 -9.01 -9.92 7.37
CA LEU A 249 -8.92 -9.38 8.72
C LEU A 249 -9.11 -7.86 8.67
N VAL A 250 -10.13 -7.36 9.37
CA VAL A 250 -10.36 -5.92 9.54
C VAL A 250 -10.02 -5.52 10.97
N ILE A 251 -9.15 -4.51 11.12
CA ILE A 251 -8.73 -3.99 12.42
C ILE A 251 -9.13 -2.52 12.50
N ASP A 252 -10.11 -2.22 13.33
CA ASP A 252 -10.53 -0.86 13.63
C ASP A 252 -9.53 -0.22 14.61
N ILE A 253 -9.05 0.98 14.31
CA ILE A 253 -8.14 1.73 15.19
C ILE A 253 -8.70 3.12 15.55
N ASP A 254 -8.34 3.61 16.73
CA ASP A 254 -8.62 4.98 17.17
C ASP A 254 -7.55 5.97 16.66
N GLU A 255 -7.73 7.26 16.97
CA GLU A 255 -6.80 8.33 16.64
C GLU A 255 -5.41 8.18 17.28
N ASN A 256 -5.29 7.35 18.32
CA ASN A 256 -4.03 7.00 18.98
C ASN A 256 -3.39 5.73 18.38
N ARG A 257 -3.99 5.17 17.32
CA ARG A 257 -3.58 3.93 16.66
C ARG A 257 -3.77 2.68 17.53
N ASN A 258 -4.64 2.73 18.54
CA ASN A 258 -5.00 1.57 19.35
C ASN A 258 -6.12 0.79 18.67
N PRO A 259 -6.05 -0.55 18.64
CA PRO A 259 -7.17 -1.38 18.22
C PRO A 259 -8.41 -1.13 19.08
N ILE A 260 -9.55 -0.94 18.43
CA ILE A 260 -10.84 -0.73 19.09
C ILE A 260 -11.54 -2.09 19.20
N CYS A 261 -11.66 -2.60 20.42
CA CYS A 261 -12.50 -3.77 20.70
C CYS A 261 -13.97 -3.39 20.51
N GLY A 262 -14.59 -3.83 19.41
CA GLY A 262 -15.99 -3.52 19.08
C GLY A 262 -16.50 -4.04 17.74
N GLY A 263 -15.60 -4.44 16.82
CA GLY A 263 -15.94 -5.35 15.71
C GLY A 263 -16.10 -6.78 16.21
N SER A 264 -16.64 -7.69 15.39
CA SER A 264 -16.82 -9.11 15.71
C SER A 264 -15.50 -9.83 16.03
N TRP A 265 -15.01 -9.69 17.26
CA TRP A 265 -13.89 -10.41 17.83
C TRP A 265 -14.46 -11.49 18.74
N ASP A 266 -14.46 -12.73 18.29
CA ASP A 266 -14.54 -13.87 19.20
C ASP A 266 -13.12 -14.34 19.49
N ILE A 267 -12.62 -13.96 20.67
CA ILE A 267 -11.28 -14.35 21.17
C ILE A 267 -11.30 -15.81 21.65
N SER A 268 -12.42 -16.54 21.56
CA SER A 268 -12.51 -17.94 21.99
C SER A 268 -11.82 -18.97 21.08
N CYS A 269 -11.08 -18.55 20.05
CA CYS A 269 -10.42 -19.44 19.09
C CYS A 269 -8.89 -19.27 18.99
N LEU A 270 -8.25 -18.66 20.00
CA LEU A 270 -6.79 -18.77 20.19
C LEU A 270 -6.45 -19.89 21.18
#